data_AF-A0A1Y1LUI7-F1
#
_entry.id   AF-A0A1Y1LUI7-F1
#
_cell.length_a   1.000
_cell.length_b   1.000
_cell.length_c   1.000
_cell.angle_alpha   90.00
_cell.angle_beta   90.00
_cell.angle_gamma   90.00
#
_symmetry.space_group_name_H-M   'P 1'
#
loop_
_entity.id
_entity.type
_entity.pdbx_description
1 polymer ?
#
loop_
_entity_poly.entity_id
_entity_poly.type
_entity_poly.pdbx_seq_one_letter_code
_entity_poly.pdbx_strand_id
1 'polypeptide(L)'
;QLMSNYDPAVRPVKNSSLPLSVIFGISLHHIIDVDEKNQILTTNCWITQIWIDHHLKWNASDFSGIKVIRIPYNRVWRPDLILYNNADPQFQASVINTNVIVSNSGE
;
A
#
# COMPACT_ATOMS: atom_id res chain seq x y z
N GLN A 1 7.92 10.77 -17.78
CA GLN A 1 9.02 11.41 -17.05
C GLN A 1 9.05 11.03 -15.58
N LEU A 2 7.96 11.17 -14.81
CA LEU A 2 7.97 10.72 -13.40
C LEU A 2 8.19 9.19 -13.26
N MET A 3 7.49 8.38 -14.07
CA MET A 3 7.57 6.92 -14.01
C MET A 3 8.62 6.29 -14.93
N SER A 4 9.37 7.07 -15.72
CA SER A 4 10.21 6.48 -16.79
C SER A 4 11.44 5.72 -16.28
N ASN A 5 11.92 6.02 -15.08
CA ASN A 5 13.04 5.33 -14.43
C ASN A 5 12.64 4.76 -13.07
N TYR A 6 11.34 4.54 -12.88
CA TYR A 6 10.81 4.00 -11.64
C TYR A 6 10.75 2.48 -11.72
N ASP A 7 11.40 1.81 -10.78
CA ASP A 7 11.33 0.35 -10.64
C ASP A 7 10.51 -0.01 -9.39
N PRO A 8 9.29 -0.58 -9.54
CA PRO A 8 8.46 -0.96 -8.42
C PRO A 8 9.03 -2.12 -7.58
N ALA A 9 10.03 -2.86 -8.08
CA ALA A 9 10.70 -3.91 -7.32
C ALA A 9 11.71 -3.35 -6.29
N VAL A 10 12.11 -2.08 -6.43
CA VAL A 10 13.15 -1.48 -5.60
C VAL A 10 12.51 -0.66 -4.48
N ARG A 11 12.95 -0.92 -3.24
CA ARG A 11 12.50 -0.18 -2.05
C ARG A 11 12.89 1.30 -2.17
N PRO A 12 11.95 2.26 -2.03
CA PRO A 12 12.18 3.66 -2.34
C PRO A 12 12.89 4.42 -1.22
N VAL A 13 14.13 4.04 -0.90
CA VAL A 13 14.99 4.74 0.08
C VAL A 13 16.20 5.38 -0.59
N LYS A 14 16.56 6.59 -0.13
CA LYS A 14 17.79 7.26 -0.59
C LYS A 14 19.06 6.55 -0.16
N ASN A 15 19.02 5.94 1.03
CA ASN A 15 20.13 5.20 1.60
C ASN A 15 19.63 3.80 1.96
N SER A 16 20.20 2.78 1.33
CA SER A 16 19.82 1.38 1.52
C SER A 16 19.99 0.89 2.96
N SER A 17 20.87 1.52 3.75
CA SER A 17 21.08 1.21 5.17
C SER A 17 19.98 1.74 6.09
N LEU A 18 19.14 2.67 5.63
CA LEU A 18 18.06 3.24 6.43
C LEU A 18 16.76 2.46 6.21
N PRO A 19 15.91 2.30 7.25
CA PRO A 19 14.60 1.70 7.09
C PRO A 19 13.65 2.64 6.33
N LEU A 20 12.64 2.05 5.68
CA LEU A 20 11.48 2.81 5.19
C LEU A 20 10.38 2.70 6.25
N SER A 21 9.87 3.84 6.71
CA SER A 21 8.74 3.85 7.63
C SER A 21 7.44 3.65 6.85
N VAL A 22 6.65 2.65 7.26
CA VAL A 22 5.31 2.39 6.72
C VAL A 22 4.32 2.56 7.86
N ILE A 23 3.39 3.49 7.71
CA ILE A 23 2.24 3.61 8.61
C ILE A 23 1.20 2.62 8.12
N PHE A 24 0.81 1.74 9.03
CA PHE A 24 -0.15 0.67 8.76
C PHE A 24 -1.39 0.87 9.62
N GLY A 25 -2.56 0.86 8.99
CA GLY A 25 -3.85 1.01 9.64
C GLY A 25 -4.82 -0.06 9.16
N ILE A 26 -5.68 -0.52 10.06
CA ILE A 26 -6.79 -1.42 9.75
C ILE A 26 -8.07 -0.76 10.24
N SER A 27 -9.07 -0.67 9.36
CA SER A 27 -10.43 -0.30 9.70
C SER A 27 -11.33 -1.51 9.47
N LEU A 28 -11.85 -2.09 10.56
CA LEU A 28 -12.84 -3.17 10.48
C LEU A 28 -14.16 -2.59 9.97
N HIS A 29 -14.68 -3.13 8.87
CA HIS A 29 -15.99 -2.75 8.35
C HIS A 29 -17.08 -3.70 8.86
N HIS A 30 -16.89 -5.01 8.67
CA HIS A 30 -17.87 -6.03 9.09
C HIS A 30 -17.18 -7.26 9.67
N ILE A 31 -17.80 -7.86 10.69
CA ILE A 31 -17.59 -9.25 11.06
C ILE A 31 -18.59 -10.06 10.25
N ILE A 32 -18.09 -10.93 9.36
CA ILE A 32 -18.91 -11.74 8.46
C ILE A 32 -19.37 -13.01 9.19
N ASP A 33 -18.44 -13.69 9.85
CA ASP A 33 -18.70 -14.95 10.54
C ASP A 33 -17.69 -15.22 11.67
N VAL A 34 -18.12 -15.98 12.67
CA VAL A 34 -17.30 -16.42 13.82
C VAL A 34 -17.52 -17.92 14.03
N ASP A 35 -16.50 -18.72 13.72
CA ASP A 35 -16.46 -20.12 14.09
C ASP A 35 -15.70 -20.28 15.41
N GLU A 36 -16.45 -20.22 16.51
CA GLU A 36 -15.90 -20.31 17.86
C GLU A 36 -15.20 -21.65 18.13
N LYS A 37 -15.70 -22.74 17.54
CA LYS A 37 -15.17 -24.09 17.74
C LYS A 37 -13.79 -24.23 17.12
N ASN A 38 -13.61 -23.68 15.91
CA ASN A 38 -12.34 -23.73 15.18
C ASN A 38 -11.49 -22.47 15.37
N GLN A 39 -11.97 -21.48 16.14
CA GLN A 39 -11.31 -20.19 16.40
C GLN A 39 -11.04 -19.38 15.12
N ILE A 40 -11.98 -19.40 14.17
CA ILE A 40 -11.86 -18.70 12.89
C ILE A 40 -12.76 -17.47 12.91
N LEU A 41 -12.19 -16.31 12.55
CA LEU A 41 -12.91 -15.04 12.42
C LEU A 41 -12.81 -14.56 10.96
N THR A 42 -13.96 -14.46 10.29
CA THR A 42 -14.06 -13.93 8.92
C THR A 42 -14.48 -12.47 8.98
N THR A 43 -13.66 -11.55 8.47
CA THR A 43 -13.92 -10.10 8.50
C THR A 43 -13.73 -9.43 7.15
N ASN A 44 -14.46 -8.34 6.94
CA ASN A 44 -14.16 -7.36 5.89
C ASN A 44 -13.46 -6.16 6.53
N CYS A 45 -12.23 -5.90 6.11
CA CYS A 45 -11.38 -4.85 6.65
C CYS A 45 -10.82 -3.99 5.52
N TRP A 46 -10.73 -2.68 5.77
CA TRP A 46 -9.94 -1.77 4.96
C TRP A 46 -8.52 -1.66 5.51
N ILE A 47 -7.53 -1.92 4.66
CA ILE A 47 -6.12 -1.80 5.00
C ILE A 47 -5.59 -0.49 4.41
N THR A 48 -5.07 0.37 5.28
CA THR A 48 -4.41 1.62 4.89
C THR A 48 -2.91 1.47 5.08
N GLN A 49 -2.15 1.80 4.04
CA GLN A 49 -0.68 1.81 4.05
C GLN A 49 -0.22 3.16 3.55
N ILE A 50 0.65 3.82 4.31
CA ILE A 50 1.21 5.13 3.95
C ILE A 50 2.73 5.05 4.11
N TRP A 51 3.45 5.45 3.07
CA TRP A 51 4.91 5.54 3.08
C TRP A 51 5.34 6.74 2.24
N ILE A 52 6.61 7.12 2.34
CA ILE A 52 7.15 8.22 1.52
C ILE A 52 8.09 7.62 0.47
N ASP A 53 7.74 7.82 -0.80
CA ASP A 53 8.58 7.48 -1.94
C ASP A 53 9.32 8.73 -2.45
N HIS A 54 10.65 8.68 -2.43
CA HIS A 54 11.48 9.80 -2.85
C HIS A 54 11.60 9.96 -4.37
N HIS A 55 11.30 8.91 -5.15
CA HIS A 55 11.28 8.97 -6.61
C HIS A 55 9.99 9.60 -7.15
N LEU A 56 8.90 9.54 -6.38
CA LEU A 56 7.58 10.06 -6.77
C LEU A 56 7.33 11.49 -6.29
N LYS A 57 8.37 12.32 -6.22
CA LYS A 57 8.26 13.73 -5.86
C LYS A 57 8.31 14.60 -7.11
N TRP A 58 7.45 15.60 -7.18
CA TRP A 58 7.48 16.59 -8.26
C TRP A 58 7.10 17.98 -7.76
N ASN A 59 7.54 19.00 -8.49
CA ASN A 59 7.09 20.36 -8.26
C ASN A 59 5.75 20.57 -8.97
N ALA A 60 4.71 20.93 -8.20
CA ALA A 60 3.38 21.13 -8.77
C ALA A 60 3.36 22.23 -9.85
N SER A 61 4.25 23.22 -9.74
CA SER A 61 4.37 24.31 -10.72
C SER A 61 4.74 23.82 -12.13
N ASP A 62 5.50 22.73 -12.23
CA ASP A 62 5.93 22.16 -13.52
C ASP A 62 4.79 21.38 -14.22
N PHE A 63 3.74 21.05 -13.48
CA PHE A 63 2.60 20.25 -13.93
C PHE A 63 1.27 20.97 -13.71
N SER A 64 1.20 22.26 -14.06
CA SER A 64 -0.05 23.05 -14.00
C SER A 64 -0.75 23.05 -12.64
N GLY A 65 0.02 22.94 -11.55
CA GLY A 65 -0.49 22.92 -10.18
C GLY A 65 -1.01 21.55 -9.72
N ILE A 66 -0.79 20.46 -10.46
CA ILE A 66 -1.20 19.11 -10.04
C ILE A 66 -0.44 18.70 -8.78
N LYS A 67 -1.18 18.45 -7.70
CA LYS A 67 -0.63 18.03 -6.40
C LYS A 67 -0.87 16.57 -6.06
N VAL A 68 -1.82 15.92 -6.72
CA VAL A 68 -2.21 14.54 -6.42
C VAL A 68 -2.48 13.79 -7.71
N ILE A 69 -1.97 12.57 -7.81
CA ILE A 69 -2.21 11.65 -8.91
C ILE A 69 -2.66 10.29 -8.36
N ARG A 70 -3.33 9.51 -9.22
CA ARG A 70 -3.71 8.13 -8.90
C ARG A 70 -2.92 7.19 -9.81
N ILE A 71 -2.22 6.23 -9.20
CA ILE A 71 -1.38 5.27 -9.93
C ILE A 71 -1.90 3.86 -9.63
N PRO A 72 -2.02 2.97 -10.64
CA PRO A 72 -2.28 1.56 -10.40
C PRO A 72 -1.29 0.97 -9.40
N TYR A 73 -1.79 0.19 -8.43
CA TYR A 73 -0.97 -0.39 -7.35
C TYR A 73 0.21 -1.23 -7.84
N ASN A 74 0.11 -1.81 -9.03
CA ASN A 74 1.14 -2.67 -9.61
C ASN A 74 2.27 -1.90 -10.31
N ARG A 75 2.19 -0.56 -10.34
CA ARG A 75 3.22 0.31 -10.94
C ARG A 75 4.08 1.04 -9.91
N VAL A 76 3.77 0.87 -8.62
CA VAL A 76 4.53 1.46 -7.53
C VAL A 76 5.03 0.37 -6.59
N TRP A 77 6.16 0.63 -5.93
CA TRP A 77 6.58 -0.21 -4.82
C TRP A 77 5.50 -0.18 -3.73
N ARG A 78 5.25 -1.33 -3.13
CA ARG A 78 4.36 -1.48 -1.97
C ARG A 78 4.99 -2.50 -1.01
N PRO A 79 4.76 -2.37 0.30
CA PRO A 79 5.25 -3.37 1.23
C PRO A 79 4.46 -4.67 1.06
N ASP A 80 5.15 -5.79 1.20
CA ASP A 80 4.53 -7.11 1.23
C ASP A 80 3.88 -7.35 2.60
N LEU A 81 2.59 -7.72 2.59
CA LEU A 81 1.81 -8.00 3.78
C LEU A 81 1.40 -9.46 3.82
N ILE A 82 1.67 -10.09 4.97
CA ILE A 82 1.31 -11.48 5.25
C ILE A 82 0.51 -11.51 6.55
N LEU A 83 -0.61 -12.23 6.52
CA LEU A 83 -1.37 -12.52 7.72
C LEU A 83 -0.80 -13.79 8.36
N TYR A 84 -0.10 -13.65 9.48
CA TYR A 84 0.56 -14.77 10.16
C TYR A 84 -0.42 -15.79 10.72
N ASN A 85 -1.47 -15.33 11.41
CA ASN A 85 -2.51 -16.20 11.97
C ASN A 85 -3.67 -16.35 10.99
N ASN A 86 -3.33 -16.77 9.77
CA ASN A 86 -4.29 -17.00 8.72
C ASN A 86 -4.90 -18.41 8.88
N ALA A 87 -6.23 -18.49 8.79
CA ALA A 87 -6.97 -19.75 8.77
C ALA A 87 -7.44 -20.17 7.36
N ASP A 88 -7.13 -19.37 6.34
CA ASP A 88 -7.51 -19.59 4.94
C ASP A 88 -6.29 -19.55 4.01
N PRO A 89 -5.85 -20.69 3.44
CA PRO A 89 -4.68 -20.76 2.57
C PRO A 89 -4.79 -19.89 1.30
N GLN A 90 -5.97 -19.37 0.96
CA GLN A 90 -6.20 -18.52 -0.22
C GLN A 90 -6.32 -17.02 0.09
N PHE A 91 -5.89 -16.56 1.27
CA PHE A 91 -6.01 -15.15 1.67
C PHE A 91 -5.52 -14.11 0.65
N GLN A 92 -4.47 -14.40 -0.11
CA GLN A 92 -3.97 -13.52 -1.18
C GLN A 92 -5.05 -13.20 -2.24
N ALA A 93 -5.94 -14.16 -2.54
CA ALA A 93 -7.04 -13.96 -3.48
C ALA A 93 -8.15 -13.05 -2.92
N SER A 94 -8.28 -13.00 -1.59
CA SER A 94 -9.25 -12.16 -0.88
C SER A 94 -8.80 -10.70 -0.76
N VAL A 95 -7.54 -10.40 -1.07
CA VAL A 95 -7.00 -9.02 -1.03
C VAL A 95 -7.38 -8.26 -2.30
N ILE A 96 -8.29 -7.31 -2.17
CA ILE A 96 -8.64 -6.37 -3.24
C ILE A 96 -7.69 -5.18 -3.20
N ASN A 97 -6.96 -4.95 -4.29
CA ASN A 97 -6.04 -3.82 -4.41
C ASN A 97 -6.68 -2.66 -5.17
N THR A 98 -6.54 -1.44 -4.62
CA THR A 98 -7.04 -0.20 -5.23
C THR A 98 -5.89 0.64 -5.79
N ASN A 99 -6.19 1.67 -6.58
CA ASN A 99 -5.15 2.61 -7.03
C ASN A 99 -4.55 3.36 -5.84
N VAL A 100 -3.23 3.53 -5.86
CA VAL A 100 -2.49 4.31 -4.87
C VAL A 100 -2.70 5.79 -5.18
N ILE A 101 -2.94 6.57 -4.13
CA ILE A 101 -3.04 8.02 -4.20
C ILE A 101 -1.65 8.55 -3.83
N VAL A 102 -1.05 9.32 -4.72
CA VAL A 102 0.29 9.88 -4.52
C VAL A 102 0.20 11.40 -4.55
N SER A 103 0.73 12.02 -3.51
CA SER A 103 0.91 13.46 -3.38
C SER A 103 2.23 13.92 -3.99
N ASN A 104 2.34 15.20 -4.35
CA ASN A 104 3.56 15.77 -4.92
C ASN A 104 4.77 15.74 -3.97
N SER A 105 4.52 15.60 -2.66
CA SER A 105 5.54 15.32 -1.63
C SER A 105 6.09 13.90 -1.67
N GLY A 106 5.52 13.00 -2.46
CA GLY A 106 5.86 11.58 -2.53
C GLY A 106 5.26 10.73 -1.40
N GLU A 107 4.31 11.28 -0.64
CA GLU A 107 3.44 10.50 0.26
C GLU A 107 2.31 9.87 -0.55
#